data_AF-A0A377C454-F1
#
_entry.id   AF-A0A377C454-F1
#
_cell.length_a   1.000
_cell.length_b   1.000
_cell.length_c   1.000
_cell.angle_alpha   90.00
_cell.angle_beta   90.00
_cell.angle_gamma   90.00
#
_symmetry.space_group_name_H-M   'P 1'
#
loop_
_entity.id
_entity.type
_entity.pdbx_description
1 polymer ?
#
loop_
_entity_poly.entity_id
_entity_poly.type
_entity_poly.pdbx_seq_one_letter_code
_entity_poly.pdbx_strand_id
1 'polypeptide(L)'
;MLEQYLELVGPKLITDGLAVFEKMMPGYVSVLESNLTAQDKKGIVEEGHKIKGAAGSVGLRHLQQLGQQIQSPDLPAWEDNVGEWIEEMKEEWRHDVEVLKAWVAKATKK
;
A
#
# COMPACT_ATOMS: atom_id res chain seq x y z
N MET A 1 -1.99 16.80 -7.44
CA MET A 1 -2.69 15.50 -7.29
C MET A 1 -3.03 15.18 -5.83
N LEU A 2 -2.08 15.04 -4.88
CA LEU A 2 -2.43 14.86 -3.44
C LEU A 2 -3.14 16.10 -2.84
N GLU A 3 -2.73 17.30 -3.23
CA GLU A 3 -3.37 18.57 -2.81
C GLU A 3 -4.83 18.67 -3.29
N GLN A 4 -5.11 18.37 -4.57
CA GLN A 4 -6.46 18.32 -5.12
C GLN A 4 -7.34 17.24 -4.46
N TYR A 5 -6.76 16.10 -4.09
CA TYR A 5 -7.47 15.07 -3.34
C TYR A 5 -7.79 15.54 -1.92
N LEU A 6 -6.88 16.28 -1.27
CA LEU A 6 -7.10 16.85 0.05
C LEU A 6 -8.18 17.95 0.04
N GLU A 7 -8.22 18.78 -1.01
CA GLU A 7 -9.28 19.78 -1.22
C GLU A 7 -10.67 19.16 -1.47
N LEU A 8 -10.72 18.06 -2.23
CA LEU A 8 -11.98 17.39 -2.57
C LEU A 8 -12.55 16.57 -1.40
N VAL A 9 -11.70 15.87 -0.67
CA VAL A 9 -12.08 14.81 0.27
C VAL A 9 -11.98 15.28 1.73
N GLY A 10 -11.17 16.30 1.99
CA GLY A 10 -10.91 16.84 3.31
C GLY A 10 -9.86 16.03 4.10
N PRO A 11 -9.03 16.69 4.91
CA PRO A 11 -7.94 16.04 5.64
C PRO A 11 -8.41 14.97 6.63
N LYS A 12 -9.64 15.12 7.17
CA LYS A 12 -10.21 14.15 8.10
C LYS A 12 -10.45 12.77 7.48
N LEU A 13 -10.91 12.71 6.23
CA LEU A 13 -11.15 11.41 5.58
C LEU A 13 -9.82 10.69 5.30
N ILE A 14 -8.76 11.42 4.98
CA ILE A 14 -7.42 10.86 4.79
C ILE A 14 -6.88 10.31 6.10
N THR A 15 -7.02 11.05 7.22
CA THR A 15 -6.56 10.56 8.53
C THR A 15 -7.37 9.37 9.03
N ASP A 16 -8.70 9.38 8.84
CA ASP A 16 -9.57 8.26 9.25
C ASP A 16 -9.29 7.03 8.37
N GLY A 17 -9.10 7.22 7.07
CA GLY A 17 -8.70 6.19 6.13
C GLY A 17 -7.34 5.58 6.47
N LEU A 18 -6.33 6.39 6.80
CA LEU A 18 -5.02 5.92 7.25
C LEU A 18 -5.10 5.07 8.52
N ALA A 19 -5.91 5.49 9.49
CA ALA A 19 -6.09 4.74 10.73
C ALA A 19 -6.73 3.35 10.49
N VAL A 20 -7.60 3.22 9.49
CA VAL A 20 -8.15 1.93 9.06
C VAL A 20 -7.10 1.12 8.30
N PHE A 21 -6.37 1.75 7.37
CA PHE A 21 -5.30 1.12 6.60
C PHE A 21 -4.24 0.50 7.51
N GLU A 22 -3.75 1.24 8.52
CA GLU A 22 -2.75 0.76 9.49
C GLU A 22 -3.20 -0.47 10.27
N LYS A 23 -4.50 -0.59 10.57
CA LYS A 23 -5.03 -1.76 11.27
C LYS A 23 -5.10 -2.99 10.36
N MET A 24 -5.35 -2.80 9.07
CA MET A 24 -5.49 -3.88 8.10
C MET A 24 -4.15 -4.34 7.54
N MET A 25 -3.19 -3.43 7.37
CA MET A 25 -1.92 -3.69 6.67
C MET A 25 -1.12 -4.89 7.23
N PRO A 26 -0.98 -5.08 8.56
CA PRO A 26 -0.31 -6.27 9.09
C PRO A 26 -0.95 -7.59 8.64
N GLY A 27 -2.28 -7.62 8.49
CA GLY A 27 -3.00 -8.78 7.98
C GLY A 27 -2.70 -9.04 6.50
N TYR A 28 -2.70 -7.98 5.69
CA TYR A 28 -2.35 -8.09 4.27
C TYR A 28 -0.92 -8.59 4.05
N VAL A 29 0.06 -8.04 4.79
CA VAL A 29 1.47 -8.47 4.72
C VAL A 29 1.61 -9.93 5.13
N SER A 30 0.95 -10.34 6.22
CA SER A 30 0.98 -11.73 6.67
C SER A 30 0.42 -12.72 5.63
N VAL A 31 -0.64 -12.33 4.90
CA VAL A 31 -1.19 -13.16 3.82
C VAL A 31 -0.24 -13.20 2.62
N LEU A 32 0.38 -12.08 2.25
CA LEU A 32 1.41 -12.04 1.20
C LEU A 32 2.59 -12.97 1.52
N GLU A 33 3.14 -12.88 2.74
CA GLU A 33 4.26 -13.73 3.16
C GLU A 33 3.88 -15.23 3.17
N SER A 34 2.66 -15.54 3.60
CA SER A 34 2.13 -16.91 3.56
C SER A 34 2.02 -17.42 2.13
N ASN A 35 1.47 -16.62 1.21
CA ASN A 35 1.32 -17.00 -0.19
C ASN A 35 2.68 -17.13 -0.89
N LEU A 36 3.64 -16.25 -0.57
CA LEU A 36 5.02 -16.34 -1.06
C LEU A 36 5.70 -17.63 -0.60
N THR A 37 5.57 -17.97 0.69
CA THR A 37 6.10 -19.22 1.25
C THR A 37 5.49 -20.46 0.60
N ALA A 38 4.19 -20.41 0.32
CA ALA A 38 3.46 -21.49 -0.36
C ALA A 38 3.67 -21.50 -1.89
N GLN A 39 4.39 -20.52 -2.45
CA GLN A 39 4.49 -20.27 -3.89
C GLN A 39 3.12 -20.17 -4.59
N ASP A 40 2.09 -19.69 -3.87
CA ASP A 40 0.76 -19.48 -4.42
C ASP A 40 0.71 -18.16 -5.20
N LYS A 41 1.09 -18.25 -6.48
CA LYS A 41 1.08 -17.13 -7.42
C LYS A 41 -0.28 -16.44 -7.48
N LYS A 42 -1.39 -17.19 -7.44
CA LYS A 42 -2.74 -16.62 -7.52
C LYS A 42 -3.04 -15.84 -6.24
N GLY A 43 -2.75 -16.43 -5.09
CA GLY A 43 -2.90 -15.76 -3.79
C GLY A 43 -2.08 -14.48 -3.68
N ILE A 44 -0.83 -14.47 -4.17
CA ILE A 44 0.01 -13.27 -4.20
C ILE A 44 -0.64 -12.15 -5.03
N VAL A 45 -1.12 -12.48 -6.23
CA VAL A 45 -1.73 -11.51 -7.14
C VAL A 45 -3.02 -10.92 -6.55
N GLU A 46 -3.88 -11.77 -5.99
CA GLU A 46 -5.12 -11.33 -5.35
C GLU A 46 -4.86 -10.43 -4.13
N GLU A 47 -3.84 -10.75 -3.33
CA GLU A 47 -3.50 -9.94 -2.17
C GLU A 47 -2.87 -8.60 -2.57
N GLY A 48 -1.98 -8.59 -3.58
CA GLY A 48 -1.45 -7.36 -4.17
C GLY A 48 -2.54 -6.42 -4.69
N HIS A 49 -3.62 -6.97 -5.27
CA HIS A 49 -4.77 -6.20 -5.71
C HIS A 49 -5.49 -5.47 -4.56
N LYS A 50 -5.71 -6.18 -3.44
CA LYS A 50 -6.35 -5.60 -2.25
C LYS A 50 -5.51 -4.45 -1.69
N ILE A 51 -4.20 -4.67 -1.54
CA ILE A 51 -3.29 -3.66 -0.99
C ILE A 51 -3.21 -2.44 -1.92
N LYS A 52 -3.10 -2.64 -3.23
CA LYS A 52 -3.13 -1.55 -4.22
C LYS A 52 -4.39 -0.69 -4.05
N GLY A 53 -5.56 -1.32 -3.94
CA GLY A 53 -6.84 -0.63 -3.75
C GLY A 53 -6.88 0.16 -2.44
N ALA A 54 -6.47 -0.46 -1.33
CA ALA A 54 -6.43 0.15 -0.02
C ALA A 54 -5.43 1.32 0.06
N ALA A 55 -4.22 1.17 -0.50
CA ALA A 55 -3.20 2.22 -0.52
C ALA A 55 -3.62 3.40 -1.41
N GLY A 56 -4.25 3.11 -2.56
CA GLY A 56 -4.74 4.12 -3.49
C GLY A 56 -5.87 4.99 -2.90
N SER A 57 -6.75 4.42 -2.07
CA SER A 57 -7.86 5.16 -1.45
C SER A 57 -7.42 6.13 -0.35
N VAL A 58 -6.24 5.93 0.24
CA VAL A 58 -5.67 6.81 1.27
C VAL A 58 -4.54 7.69 0.74
N GLY A 59 -4.12 7.51 -0.51
CA GLY A 59 -3.09 8.32 -1.16
C GLY A 59 -1.65 7.86 -0.94
N LEU A 60 -1.43 6.63 -0.46
CA LEU A 60 -0.10 6.02 -0.29
C LEU A 60 0.42 5.51 -1.64
N ARG A 61 1.03 6.41 -2.41
CA ARG A 61 1.44 6.13 -3.80
C ARG A 61 2.48 5.03 -3.93
N HIS A 62 3.45 5.00 -3.03
CA HIS A 62 4.54 4.04 -3.08
C HIS A 62 4.00 2.61 -2.86
N LEU A 63 3.25 2.38 -1.78
CA LEU A 63 2.55 1.12 -1.56
C LEU A 63 1.56 0.76 -2.68
N GLN A 64 0.90 1.74 -3.29
CA GLN A 64 0.04 1.50 -4.45
C GLN A 64 0.85 0.98 -5.66
N GLN A 65 2.06 1.48 -5.89
CA GLN A 65 2.96 1.03 -6.96
C GLN A 65 3.48 -0.39 -6.70
N LEU A 66 3.95 -0.67 -5.48
CA LEU A 66 4.37 -2.01 -5.09
C LEU A 66 3.20 -3.00 -5.23
N GLY A 67 2.00 -2.64 -4.75
CA GLY A 67 0.79 -3.44 -4.92
C GLY A 67 0.49 -3.70 -6.40
N GLN A 68 0.65 -2.71 -7.28
CA GLN A 68 0.53 -2.86 -8.73
C GLN A 68 1.54 -3.86 -9.31
N GLN A 69 2.81 -3.82 -8.89
CA GLN A 69 3.84 -4.74 -9.38
C GLN A 69 3.55 -6.18 -8.92
N ILE A 70 3.22 -6.35 -7.64
CA ILE A 70 2.84 -7.64 -7.05
C ILE A 70 1.64 -8.25 -7.78
N GLN A 71 0.59 -7.46 -8.09
CA GLN A 71 -0.59 -7.98 -8.81
C GLN A 71 -0.41 -8.18 -10.33
N SER A 72 0.79 -7.95 -10.90
CA SER A 72 1.01 -7.99 -12.35
C SER A 72 1.92 -9.15 -12.74
N PRO A 73 1.43 -10.41 -12.73
CA PRO A 73 2.26 -11.60 -12.96
C PRO A 73 2.85 -11.68 -14.39
N ASP A 74 2.34 -10.86 -15.31
CA ASP A 74 2.82 -10.76 -16.69
C ASP A 74 4.03 -9.81 -16.84
N LEU A 75 4.47 -9.16 -15.75
CA LEU A 75 5.68 -8.33 -15.79
C LEU A 75 6.92 -9.21 -16.11
N PRO A 76 7.88 -8.70 -16.90
CA PRO A 76 9.14 -9.39 -17.10
C PRO A 76 9.84 -9.70 -15.77
N ALA A 77 10.34 -10.93 -15.64
CA ALA A 77 11.03 -11.42 -14.43
C ALA A 77 10.20 -11.25 -13.13
N TRP A 78 8.86 -11.26 -13.22
CA TRP A 78 8.00 -11.12 -12.03
C TRP A 78 8.32 -12.15 -10.95
N GLU A 79 8.58 -13.41 -11.34
CA GLU A 79 8.87 -14.49 -10.39
C GLU A 79 10.18 -14.28 -9.63
N ASP A 80 11.16 -13.61 -10.26
CA ASP A 80 12.43 -13.27 -9.63
C ASP A 80 12.30 -12.04 -8.71
N ASN A 81 11.41 -11.09 -9.04
CA ASN A 81 11.30 -9.80 -8.36
C ASN A 81 10.21 -9.72 -7.29
N VAL A 82 9.19 -10.59 -7.34
CA VAL A 82 8.01 -10.45 -6.47
C VAL A 82 8.34 -10.56 -4.98
N GLY A 83 9.35 -11.37 -4.63
CA GLY A 83 9.83 -11.46 -3.26
C GLY A 83 10.42 -10.14 -2.76
N GLU A 84 11.17 -9.42 -3.60
CA GLU A 84 11.77 -8.13 -3.26
C GLU A 84 10.69 -7.07 -3.02
N TRP A 85 9.67 -7.00 -3.89
CA TRP A 85 8.57 -6.05 -3.71
C TRP A 85 7.74 -6.33 -2.44
N ILE A 86 7.57 -7.61 -2.08
CA ILE A 86 6.89 -7.99 -0.84
C ILE A 86 7.72 -7.58 0.39
N GLU A 87 9.03 -7.77 0.36
CA GLU A 87 9.90 -7.36 1.47
C GLU A 87 9.95 -5.83 1.60
N GLU A 88 10.12 -5.10 0.49
CA GLU A 88 10.06 -3.64 0.47
C GLU A 88 8.74 -3.13 1.04
N MET A 89 7.61 -3.75 0.67
CA MET A 89 6.31 -3.40 1.23
C MET A 89 6.24 -3.59 2.74
N LYS A 90 6.84 -4.67 3.25
CA LYS A 90 6.87 -4.98 4.68
C LYS A 90 7.75 -4.01 5.48
N GLU A 91 8.87 -3.60 4.91
CA GLU A 91 9.80 -2.65 5.52
C GLU A 91 9.26 -1.21 5.52
N GLU A 92 8.68 -0.77 4.39
CA GLU A 92 8.40 0.65 4.14
C GLU A 92 6.99 1.11 4.53
N TRP A 93 5.99 0.22 4.66
CA TRP A 93 4.60 0.67 4.84
C TRP A 93 4.37 1.56 6.06
N ARG A 94 5.09 1.32 7.16
CA ARG A 94 5.00 2.16 8.36
C ARG A 94 5.59 3.54 8.10
N HIS A 95 6.71 3.59 7.39
CA HIS A 95 7.36 4.84 7.03
C HIS A 95 6.47 5.69 6.12
N ASP A 96 5.91 5.08 5.07
CA ASP A 96 4.99 5.74 4.13
C ASP A 96 3.77 6.36 4.83
N VAL A 97 3.19 5.60 5.77
CA VAL A 97 2.08 6.09 6.60
C VAL A 97 2.47 7.29 7.45
N GLU A 98 3.61 7.24 8.14
CA GLU A 98 4.07 8.33 8.99
C GLU A 98 4.40 9.59 8.18
N VAL A 99 5.03 9.44 7.01
CA VAL A 99 5.29 10.54 6.07
C VAL A 99 3.98 11.20 5.65
N LEU A 100 2.96 10.41 5.30
CA LEU A 100 1.67 10.96 4.89
C LEU A 100 0.94 11.65 6.05
N LYS A 101 0.93 11.07 7.26
CA LYS A 101 0.38 11.72 8.47
C LYS A 101 1.04 13.08 8.72
N ALA A 102 2.37 13.14 8.68
CA ALA A 102 3.12 14.37 8.88
C ALA A 102 2.79 15.43 7.82
N TRP A 103 2.64 15.02 6.56
CA TRP A 103 2.23 15.91 5.47
C TRP A 103 0.82 16.47 5.68
N VAL A 104 -0.17 15.61 5.99
CA VAL A 104 -1.55 16.06 6.27
C VAL A 104 -1.58 17.04 7.44
N ALA A 105 -0.89 16.74 8.55
CA ALA A 105 -0.82 17.61 9.72
C ALA A 105 -0.17 18.98 9.44
N LYS A 106 0.72 19.07 8.44
CA LYS A 106 1.29 20.34 7.97
C LYS A 106 0.33 21.08 7.05
N ALA A 107 -0.37 20.36 6.18
CA ALA A 107 -1.34 20.92 5.24
C ALA A 107 -2.56 21.54 5.95
N THR A 108 -2.99 20.98 7.09
CA THR A 108 -4.12 21.51 7.88
C THR A 108 -3.80 22.71 8.77
N LYS A 109 -2.50 23.08 8.90
CA LYS A 109 -2.04 24.24 9.67
C LYS A 109 -1.89 25.52 8.85
N LYS A 110 -2.09 25.44 7.53
CA LYS A 110 -2.12 26.60 6.63
C LYS A 110 -3.55 27.09 6.46
#